data_AF-A0A1Q8STX2-F1
#
_entry.id   AF-A0A1Q8STX2-F1
#
_cell.length_a   1.000
_cell.length_b   1.000
_cell.length_c   1.000
_cell.angle_alpha   90.00
_cell.angle_beta   90.00
_cell.angle_gamma   90.00
#
_symmetry.space_group_name_H-M   'P 1'
#
loop_
_entity.id
_entity.type
_entity.pdbx_description
1 polymer ?
#
loop_
_entity_poly.entity_id
_entity_poly.type
_entity_poly.pdbx_seq_one_letter_code
_entity_poly.pdbx_strand_id
1 'polypeptide(L)' 'MARGVGWADACPEPRVLRERARRCLQGRAYGHAALLYAQAEHLTRMLDPESSDLTELVVLARHCHTLATQYQR' A
#
# COMPACT_ATOMS: atom_id res chain seq x y z
N MET A 1 -21.87 -21.39 15.03
CA MET A 1 -21.09 -21.51 13.78
C MET A 1 -19.87 -20.62 13.89
N ALA A 2 -18.70 -21.20 14.12
CA ALA A 2 -17.44 -20.47 14.21
C ALA A 2 -17.11 -19.88 12.84
N ARG A 3 -16.97 -18.56 12.75
CA ARG A 3 -16.50 -17.87 11.55
C ARG A 3 -15.03 -18.26 11.39
N GLY A 4 -14.74 -19.12 10.41
CA GLY A 4 -13.37 -19.41 10.02
C GLY A 4 -12.71 -18.10 9.61
N VAL A 5 -11.84 -17.58 10.46
CA VAL A 5 -10.92 -16.49 10.14
C VAL A 5 -9.90 -17.08 9.17
N GLY A 6 -10.30 -17.16 7.90
CA GLY A 6 -9.42 -17.53 6.81
C GLY A 6 -8.36 -16.45 6.71
N TRP A 7 -7.09 -16.83 6.67
CA TRP A 7 -5.98 -15.90 6.57
C TRP A 7 -6.01 -15.10 5.25
N ALA A 8 -6.84 -15.52 4.29
CA ALA A 8 -7.20 -14.75 3.09
C ALA A 8 -8.03 -13.49 3.39
N ASP A 9 -8.74 -13.43 4.52
CA ASP A 9 -9.50 -12.26 5.00
C ASP A 9 -8.62 -11.26 5.77
N ALA A 10 -7.39 -11.67 6.15
CA ALA A 10 -6.48 -10.85 6.95
C ALA A 10 -5.64 -9.87 6.10
N CYS A 11 -5.45 -10.15 4.81
CA CYS A 11 -4.72 -9.28 3.89
C CYS A 11 -5.71 -8.40 3.12
N PRO A 12 -5.82 -7.10 3.43
CA PRO A 12 -6.74 -6.21 2.73
C PRO A 12 -6.39 -6.17 1.23
N GLU A 13 -7.42 -6.11 0.39
CA GLU A 13 -7.25 -6.03 -1.07
C GLU A 13 -6.34 -4.86 -1.47
N PRO A 14 -5.59 -4.96 -2.59
CA PRO A 14 -4.70 -3.89 -3.06
C PRO A 14 -5.41 -2.54 -3.17
N ARG A 15 -6.69 -2.54 -3.59
CA ARG A 15 -7.52 -1.33 -3.66
C ARG A 15 -7.69 -0.67 -2.28
N VAL A 16 -8.03 -1.44 -1.26
CA VAL A 16 -8.20 -0.96 0.13
C VAL A 16 -6.91 -0.38 0.67
N LEU A 17 -5.77 -1.02 0.39
CA LEU A 17 -4.44 -0.52 0.76
C LEU A 17 -4.14 0.84 0.12
N ARG A 18 -4.44 1.00 -1.18
CA ARG A 18 -4.30 2.29 -1.89
C ARG A 18 -5.15 3.38 -1.24
N GLU A 19 -6.39 3.08 -0.87
CA GLU A 19 -7.27 4.09 -0.23
C GLU A 19 -6.73 4.53 1.14
N ARG A 20 -6.26 3.56 1.95
CA ARG A 20 -5.64 3.84 3.24
C ARG A 20 -4.37 4.66 3.07
N ALA A 21 -3.54 4.33 2.09
CA ALA A 21 -2.33 5.09 1.76
C ALA A 21 -2.65 6.55 1.41
N ARG A 22 -3.70 6.79 0.60
CA ARG A 22 -4.18 8.15 0.30
C ARG A 22 -4.61 8.93 1.55
N ARG A 23 -5.30 8.28 2.49
CA ARG A 23 -5.67 8.91 3.79
C ARG A 23 -4.43 9.21 4.64
N CYS A 24 -3.45 8.33 4.66
CA CYS A 24 -2.16 8.57 5.33
C CYS A 24 -1.43 9.77 4.73
N LEU A 25 -1.43 9.92 3.39
CA LEU A 25 -0.86 11.09 2.72
C LEU A 25 -1.54 12.41 3.12
N GLN A 26 -2.87 12.42 3.17
CA GLN A 26 -3.63 13.59 3.63
C GLN A 26 -3.26 13.98 5.07
N GLY A 27 -3.06 12.98 5.94
CA GLY A 27 -2.58 13.16 7.31
C GLY A 27 -1.08 13.37 7.45
N ARG A 28 -0.32 13.51 6.34
CA ARG A 28 1.15 13.64 6.31
C ARG A 28 1.91 12.48 6.98
N ALA A 29 1.27 11.33 7.16
CA ALA A 29 1.88 10.10 7.63
C ALA A 29 2.62 9.39 6.48
N TYR A 30 3.65 10.04 5.94
CA TYR A 30 4.34 9.64 4.71
C TYR A 30 4.96 8.23 4.81
N GLY A 31 5.52 7.86 5.96
CA GLY A 31 6.08 6.52 6.19
C GLY A 31 5.02 5.42 6.09
N HIS A 32 3.85 5.63 6.72
CA HIS A 32 2.73 4.68 6.61
C HIS A 32 2.19 4.60 5.18
N ALA A 33 2.07 5.73 4.47
CA ALA A 33 1.66 5.74 3.07
C ALA A 33 2.63 4.93 2.18
N ALA A 34 3.94 5.06 2.40
CA ALA A 34 4.96 4.33 1.65
C ALA A 34 4.81 2.81 1.83
N LEU A 35 4.63 2.35 3.07
CA LEU A 35 4.44 0.94 3.39
C LEU A 35 3.17 0.38 2.74
N LEU A 36 2.06 1.12 2.82
CA LEU A 36 0.79 0.67 2.25
C LEU A 36 0.82 0.58 0.72
N TYR A 37 1.48 1.53 0.03
CA TYR A 37 1.67 1.43 -1.42
C TYR A 37 2.60 0.29 -1.82
N ALA A 38 3.67 0.04 -1.06
CA ALA A 38 4.55 -1.11 -1.31
C ALA A 38 3.82 -2.45 -1.09
N GLN A 39 2.96 -2.53 -0.07
CA GLN A 39 2.15 -3.71 0.17
C GLN A 39 1.10 -3.93 -0.94
N ALA A 40 0.46 -2.85 -1.40
CA ALA A 40 -0.45 -2.91 -2.53
C ALA A 40 0.26 -3.36 -3.81
N GLU A 41 1.47 -2.87 -4.06
CA GLU A 41 2.33 -3.28 -5.18
C GLU A 41 2.64 -4.76 -5.15
N HIS A 42 3.10 -5.25 -3.99
CA HIS A 42 3.45 -6.66 -3.81
C HIS A 42 2.23 -7.57 -4.06
N LEU A 43 1.08 -7.24 -3.48
CA LEU A 43 -0.14 -8.02 -3.68
C LEU A 43 -0.64 -7.95 -5.12
N THR A 44 -0.59 -6.78 -5.78
CA THR A 44 -0.92 -6.66 -7.20
C THR A 44 0.01 -7.52 -8.04
N ARG A 45 1.32 -7.56 -7.75
CA ARG A 45 2.28 -8.38 -8.52
C ARG A 45 2.00 -9.87 -8.36
N MET A 46 1.59 -10.29 -7.16
CA MET A 46 1.21 -11.68 -6.88
C MET A 46 -0.07 -12.10 -7.60
N LEU A 47 -1.01 -11.16 -7.83
CA LEU A 47 -2.29 -11.42 -8.48
C LEU A 47 -2.23 -11.27 -10.00
N ASP A 48 -1.55 -10.23 -10.49
CA ASP A 48 -1.39 -9.88 -11.88
C ASP A 48 -0.01 -9.21 -12.11
N PRO A 49 1.02 -9.99 -12.46
CA PRO A 49 2.39 -9.49 -12.61
C PRO A 49 2.57 -8.56 -13.82
N GLU A 50 1.64 -8.54 -14.78
CA GLU A 50 1.69 -7.67 -15.96
C GLU A 50 0.84 -6.40 -15.81
N SER A 51 0.18 -6.23 -14.66
CA SER A 51 -0.64 -5.06 -14.36
C SER A 51 0.15 -3.76 -14.51
N SER A 52 -0.38 -2.84 -15.32
CA SER A 52 0.15 -1.49 -15.50
C SER A 52 0.25 -0.68 -14.20
N ASP A 53 -0.62 -0.99 -13.23
CA ASP A 53 -0.66 -0.30 -11.94
C ASP A 53 0.60 -0.50 -11.09
N LEU A 54 1.40 -1.54 -11.37
CA LEU A 54 2.61 -1.84 -10.61
C LEU A 54 3.61 -0.70 -10.66
N THR A 55 3.81 -0.11 -11.84
CA THR A 55 4.75 1.02 -12.01
C THR A 55 4.30 2.22 -11.18
N GLU A 56 3.00 2.55 -11.21
CA GLU A 56 2.43 3.64 -10.42
C GLU A 56 2.64 3.39 -8.91
N LEU A 57 2.36 2.17 -8.44
CA LEU A 57 2.48 1.81 -7.03
C LEU A 57 3.93 1.88 -6.53
N VAL A 58 4.90 1.42 -7.33
CA VAL A 58 6.34 1.56 -7.02
C VAL A 58 6.74 3.03 -6.90
N VAL A 59 6.32 3.85 -7.87
CA VAL A 59 6.64 5.29 -7.87
C VAL A 59 6.02 5.98 -6.66
N LEU A 60 4.77 5.68 -6.32
CA LEU A 60 4.09 6.22 -5.14
C LEU A 60 4.78 5.80 -3.83
N ALA A 61 5.11 4.52 -3.67
CA ALA A 61 5.81 4.03 -2.49
C ALA A 61 7.15 4.75 -2.29
N ARG A 62 7.94 4.87 -3.36
CA ARG A 62 9.23 5.56 -3.34
C ARG A 62 9.07 7.04 -3.03
N HIS A 63 8.12 7.72 -3.66
CA HIS A 63 7.86 9.13 -3.42
C HIS A 63 7.48 9.38 -1.96
N CYS A 64 6.57 8.58 -1.40
CA CYS A 64 6.18 8.67 0.00
C CYS A 64 7.37 8.43 0.94
N HIS A 65 8.27 7.48 0.62
CA HIS A 65 9.48 7.23 1.38
C HIS A 65 10.44 8.43 1.36
N THR A 66 10.62 9.07 0.20
CA THR A 66 11.40 10.32 0.10
C THR A 66 10.79 11.43 0.96
N LEU A 67 9.46 11.62 0.92
CA LEU A 67 8.79 12.58 1.79
C LEU A 67 8.99 12.24 3.28
N ALA A 68 8.89 10.97 3.66
CA ALA A 68 9.12 10.54 5.04
C ALA A 68 10.53 10.92 5.50
N THR A 69 11.56 10.63 4.70
CA THR A 69 12.94 10.97 5.06
C THR A 69 13.22 12.48 5.09
N GLN A 70 12.53 13.26 4.27
CA GLN A 70 12.65 14.72 4.22
C GLN A 70 11.93 15.43 5.38
N TYR A 71 10.74 14.97 5.75
CA TYR A 71 9.85 15.64 6.71
C TYR A 71 9.80 14.96 8.10
N GLN A 72 10.59 13.92 8.34
CA GLN A 72 10.78 13.34 9.69
C GLN A 72 11.82 14.09 10.55
N ARG A 73 12.40 15.18 10.05
CA ARG A 73 13.26 16.09 10.82
C ARG A 73 12.45 17.20 11.44
#